data_AF-A1ZME9-F1
#
_entry.id   AF-A1ZME9-F1
#
_cell.length_a   1.000
_cell.length_b   1.000
_cell.length_c   1.000
_cell.angle_alpha   90.00
_cell.angle_beta   90.00
_cell.angle_gamma   90.00
#
_symmetry.space_group_name_H-M   'P 1'
#
loop_
_entity.id
_entity.type
_entity.pdbx_description
1 polymer ?
#
loop_
_entity_poly.entity_id
_entity_poly.type
_entity_poly.pdbx_seq_one_letter_code
_entity_poly.pdbx_strand_id
1 'polypeptide(L)'
;MTIDWNKFVRWLVPSYLKKEQARHLAWLQVMLTPIKTLHAKFVAFRVATQLEIAISNQTMVLEEELNRRLGLSKEVIIINQTYQKNRRYIYYLSEASSLQYYRYSLSKIVEKNIIPKFSYALGEFQGEYDFVVQIPALSEDQQLQIRAFIDKYKLPDKVYAIITKE
;
A
#
# COMPACT_ATOMS: atom_id res chain seq x y z
N MET A 1 -18.64 -12.52 16.12
CA MET A 1 -19.28 -13.02 17.35
C MET A 1 -20.60 -12.29 17.48
N THR A 2 -21.70 -13.00 17.29
CA THR A 2 -23.05 -12.42 17.25
C THR A 2 -23.74 -12.70 18.58
N ILE A 3 -24.13 -11.64 19.29
CA ILE A 3 -24.85 -11.74 20.57
C ILE A 3 -26.34 -11.86 20.26
N ASP A 4 -26.99 -12.91 20.77
CA ASP A 4 -28.46 -12.99 20.77
C ASP A 4 -29.02 -12.16 21.92
N TRP A 5 -29.39 -10.93 21.59
CA TRP A 5 -29.94 -9.98 22.54
C TRP A 5 -31.29 -10.40 23.14
N ASN A 6 -32.10 -11.17 22.42
CA ASN A 6 -33.40 -11.61 22.91
C ASN A 6 -33.24 -12.69 23.98
N LYS A 7 -32.29 -13.60 23.78
CA LYS A 7 -31.89 -14.59 24.77
C LYS A 7 -31.30 -13.93 26.02
N PHE A 8 -30.43 -12.93 25.84
CA PHE A 8 -29.83 -12.18 26.94
C PHE A 8 -30.87 -11.47 27.83
N VAL A 9 -31.85 -10.79 27.22
CA VAL A 9 -32.93 -10.13 27.98
C VAL A 9 -33.76 -11.15 28.79
N ARG A 10 -34.03 -12.33 28.22
CA ARG A 10 -34.79 -13.39 28.92
C ARG A 10 -34.04 -13.96 30.11
N TRP A 11 -32.70 -14.03 30.05
CA TRP A 11 -31.88 -14.47 31.18
C TRP A 11 -31.80 -13.46 32.32
N LEU A 12 -31.96 -12.17 32.02
CA LEU A 12 -31.96 -11.11 33.03
C LEU A 12 -33.26 -11.02 33.84
N VAL A 13 -34.38 -11.54 33.32
CA VAL A 13 -35.67 -11.49 34.03
C VAL A 13 -35.88 -12.79 34.83
N PRO A 14 -35.99 -12.71 36.16
CA PRO A 14 -36.23 -13.89 36.99
C PRO A 14 -37.56 -14.57 36.70
N SER A 15 -37.56 -15.91 36.79
CA SER A 15 -38.71 -16.76 36.43
C SER A 15 -39.92 -16.64 37.36
N TYR A 16 -39.79 -16.02 38.53
CA TYR A 16 -40.87 -15.83 39.51
C TYR A 16 -41.73 -14.58 39.23
N LEU A 17 -41.29 -13.64 38.37
CA LEU A 17 -42.03 -12.42 38.03
C LEU A 17 -43.01 -12.61 36.85
N LYS A 18 -43.57 -13.81 36.66
CA LYS A 18 -44.36 -14.19 35.47
C LYS A 18 -45.51 -13.24 35.13
N LYS A 19 -46.18 -12.66 36.14
CA LYS A 19 -47.32 -11.73 35.94
C LYS A 19 -46.91 -10.38 35.35
N GLU A 20 -45.72 -9.88 35.71
CA GLU A 20 -45.20 -8.59 35.26
C GLU A 20 -44.07 -8.72 34.24
N GLN A 21 -43.78 -9.95 33.81
CA GLN A 21 -42.65 -10.30 32.97
C GLN A 21 -42.67 -9.53 31.65
N ALA A 22 -43.85 -9.37 31.04
CA ALA A 22 -43.99 -8.62 29.79
C ALA A 22 -43.57 -7.15 29.94
N ARG A 23 -43.90 -6.50 31.06
CA ARG A 23 -43.52 -5.10 31.34
C ARG A 23 -42.01 -4.97 31.56
N HIS A 24 -41.44 -5.86 32.38
CA HIS A 24 -40.00 -5.86 32.66
C HIS A 24 -39.17 -6.16 31.41
N LEU A 25 -39.63 -7.08 30.55
CA LEU A 25 -38.99 -7.37 29.27
C LEU A 25 -39.00 -6.13 28.34
N ALA A 26 -40.13 -5.44 28.23
CA ALA A 26 -40.24 -4.23 27.42
C ALA A 26 -39.31 -3.10 27.94
N TRP A 27 -39.26 -2.90 29.25
CA TRP A 27 -38.34 -1.92 29.86
C TRP A 27 -36.87 -2.25 29.60
N LEU A 28 -36.47 -3.51 29.82
CA LEU A 28 -35.10 -3.95 29.55
C LEU A 28 -34.74 -3.84 28.06
N GLN A 29 -35.70 -4.12 27.15
CA GLN A 29 -35.48 -3.93 25.73
C GLN A 29 -35.18 -2.47 25.39
N VAL A 30 -35.94 -1.53 25.96
CA VAL A 30 -35.71 -0.09 25.75
C VAL A 30 -34.34 0.32 26.31
N MET A 31 -34.01 -0.07 27.55
CA MET A 31 -32.72 0.26 28.17
C MET A 31 -31.51 -0.34 27.43
N LEU A 32 -31.68 -1.52 26.83
CA LEU A 32 -30.62 -2.18 26.04
C LEU A 32 -30.49 -1.63 24.62
N THR A 33 -31.48 -0.89 24.10
CA THR A 33 -31.42 -0.27 22.76
C THR A 33 -30.11 0.48 22.50
N PRO A 34 -29.67 1.44 23.33
CA PRO A 34 -28.41 2.15 23.10
C PRO A 34 -27.20 1.20 23.07
N ILE A 35 -27.15 0.20 23.95
CA ILE A 35 -26.07 -0.78 23.99
C ILE A 35 -26.06 -1.64 22.72
N LYS A 36 -27.23 -2.06 22.23
CA LYS A 36 -27.35 -2.79 20.95
C LYS A 36 -26.82 -1.95 19.80
N THR A 37 -27.19 -0.67 19.74
CA THR A 37 -26.71 0.22 18.68
C THR A 37 -25.20 0.44 18.75
N LEU A 38 -24.65 0.61 19.96
CA LEU A 38 -23.22 0.76 20.18
C LEU A 38 -22.46 -0.51 19.79
N HIS A 39 -22.95 -1.68 20.18
CA HIS A 39 -22.36 -2.95 19.81
C HIS A 39 -22.40 -3.17 18.29
N ALA A 40 -23.51 -2.83 17.62
CA ALA A 40 -23.59 -2.92 16.17
C ALA A 40 -22.54 -2.02 15.48
N LYS A 41 -22.38 -0.78 15.95
CA LYS A 41 -21.33 0.13 15.49
C LYS A 41 -19.93 -0.44 15.75
N PHE A 42 -19.69 -1.01 16.93
CA PHE A 42 -18.41 -1.63 17.26
C PHE A 42 -18.10 -2.84 16.36
N VAL A 43 -19.08 -3.70 16.07
CA VAL A 43 -18.88 -4.84 15.17
C VAL A 43 -18.55 -4.35 13.75
N ALA A 44 -19.27 -3.33 13.25
CA ALA A 44 -18.98 -2.74 11.95
C ALA A 44 -17.58 -2.11 11.92
N PHE A 45 -17.21 -1.35 12.95
CA PHE A 45 -15.87 -0.78 13.13
C PHE A 45 -14.80 -1.87 13.12
N ARG A 46 -14.98 -2.94 13.91
CA ARG A 46 -14.05 -4.06 13.97
C ARG A 46 -13.82 -4.69 12.60
N VAL A 47 -14.88 -4.94 11.83
CA VAL A 47 -14.75 -5.52 10.47
C VAL A 47 -13.99 -4.56 9.56
N ALA A 48 -14.30 -3.26 9.58
CA ALA A 48 -13.60 -2.26 8.79
C ALA A 48 -12.11 -2.16 9.19
N THR A 49 -11.81 -2.07 10.48
CA THR A 49 -10.44 -2.03 11.00
C THR A 49 -9.67 -3.30 10.68
N GLN A 50 -10.31 -4.47 10.72
CA GLN A 50 -9.66 -5.73 10.36
C GLN A 50 -9.26 -5.76 8.89
N LEU A 51 -10.09 -5.20 8.00
CA LEU A 51 -9.72 -5.01 6.59
C LEU A 51 -8.56 -4.02 6.44
N GLU A 52 -8.56 -2.92 7.19
CA GLU A 52 -7.45 -1.95 7.15
C GLU A 52 -6.13 -2.54 7.66
N ILE A 53 -6.15 -3.34 8.72
CA ILE A 53 -4.96 -4.02 9.26
C ILE A 53 -4.39 -5.03 8.25
N ALA A 54 -5.25 -5.64 7.42
CA ALA A 54 -4.81 -6.57 6.39
C ALA A 54 -4.04 -5.88 5.26
N ILE A 55 -4.14 -4.56 5.12
CA ILE A 55 -3.42 -3.78 4.11
C ILE A 55 -1.96 -3.65 4.55
N SER A 56 -1.09 -4.37 3.84
CA SER A 56 0.37 -4.34 4.03
C SER A 56 1.04 -3.41 3.02
N ASN A 57 2.30 -3.06 3.27
CA ASN A 57 3.15 -2.27 2.37
C ASN A 57 3.67 -3.06 1.14
N GLN A 58 3.20 -4.29 0.95
CA GLN A 58 3.54 -5.11 -0.20
C GLN A 58 2.89 -4.55 -1.46
N THR A 59 3.64 -4.46 -2.56
CA THR A 59 3.17 -3.84 -3.81
C THR A 59 1.89 -4.46 -4.34
N MET A 60 1.81 -5.79 -4.38
CA MET A 60 0.62 -6.51 -4.84
C MET A 60 -0.63 -6.16 -4.03
N VAL A 61 -0.50 -6.00 -2.71
CA VAL A 61 -1.61 -5.65 -1.82
C VAL A 61 -2.05 -4.21 -2.05
N LEU A 62 -1.10 -3.29 -2.19
CA LEU A 62 -1.40 -1.88 -2.48
C LEU A 62 -2.06 -1.70 -3.85
N GLU A 63 -1.58 -2.40 -4.88
CA GLU A 63 -2.18 -2.39 -6.22
C GLU A 63 -3.61 -2.93 -6.19
N GLU A 64 -3.84 -4.08 -5.55
CA GLU A 64 -5.17 -4.69 -5.46
C GLU A 64 -6.16 -3.76 -4.73
N GLU A 65 -5.74 -3.17 -3.61
CA GLU A 65 -6.58 -2.27 -2.83
C GLU A 65 -6.87 -0.96 -3.55
N LEU A 66 -5.90 -0.37 -4.24
CA LEU A 66 -6.10 0.83 -5.05
C LEU A 66 -7.07 0.56 -6.21
N ASN A 67 -6.88 -0.54 -6.93
CA ASN A 67 -7.78 -0.94 -8.01
C ASN A 67 -9.20 -1.22 -7.48
N ARG A 68 -9.34 -1.90 -6.34
CA ARG A 68 -10.64 -2.18 -5.70
C ARG A 68 -11.37 -0.90 -5.31
N ARG A 69 -10.66 0.08 -4.73
CA ARG A 69 -11.25 1.37 -4.29
C ARG A 69 -11.72 2.23 -5.45
N LEU A 70 -10.98 2.21 -6.55
CA LEU A 70 -11.31 2.98 -7.75
C LEU A 70 -12.28 2.24 -8.70
N GLY A 71 -12.58 0.97 -8.43
CA GLY A 71 -13.42 0.14 -9.29
C GLY A 71 -12.74 -0.24 -10.62
N LEU A 72 -11.40 -0.25 -10.65
CA LEU A 72 -10.59 -0.52 -11.84
C LEU A 72 -10.16 -1.98 -11.90
N SER A 73 -9.99 -2.50 -13.12
CA SER A 73 -9.53 -3.88 -13.34
C SER A 73 -8.03 -3.93 -13.61
N LYS A 74 -7.22 -3.89 -12.53
CA LYS A 74 -5.74 -3.98 -12.56
C LYS A 74 -5.07 -2.91 -13.44
N GLU A 75 -5.53 -1.67 -13.36
CA GLU A 75 -4.97 -0.56 -14.13
C GLU A 75 -3.90 0.22 -13.36
N VAL A 76 -4.00 0.25 -12.03
CA VAL A 76 -2.98 0.83 -11.15
C VAL A 76 -1.86 -0.20 -10.93
N ILE A 77 -0.63 0.18 -11.28
CA ILE A 77 0.56 -0.68 -11.22
C ILE A 77 1.68 0.07 -10.48
N ILE A 78 2.36 -0.60 -9.55
CA ILE A 78 3.49 -0.08 -8.79
C ILE A 78 4.76 -0.75 -9.29
N ILE A 79 5.63 0.05 -9.91
CA ILE A 79 6.93 -0.40 -10.41
C ILE A 79 7.99 -0.01 -9.40
N ASN A 80 8.50 -1.00 -8.67
CA ASN A 80 9.67 -0.80 -7.81
C ASN A 80 10.90 -0.56 -8.68
N GLN A 81 11.66 0.50 -8.39
CA GLN A 81 12.95 0.70 -9.05
C GLN A 81 13.94 -0.29 -8.46
N THR A 82 14.14 -1.41 -9.15
CA THR A 82 15.26 -2.30 -8.84
C THR A 82 16.52 -1.68 -9.42
N TYR A 83 17.38 -1.12 -8.56
CA TYR A 83 18.74 -0.71 -8.95
C TYR A 83 19.61 -1.95 -9.21
N GLN A 84 19.24 -2.76 -10.20
CA GLN A 84 20.03 -3.89 -10.67
C GLN A 84 20.57 -3.57 -12.06
N LYS A 85 21.41 -2.54 -12.15
CA LYS A 85 22.31 -2.43 -13.30
C LYS A 85 23.49 -3.35 -13.05
N ASN A 86 23.72 -4.31 -13.96
CA ASN A 86 24.86 -5.22 -13.91
C ASN A 86 26.14 -4.44 -13.60
N ARG A 87 26.85 -4.84 -12.53
CA ARG A 87 28.16 -4.26 -12.19
C ARG A 87 29.06 -4.41 -13.40
N ARG A 88 29.40 -3.29 -14.04
CA ARG A 88 30.41 -3.27 -15.10
C ARG A 88 31.76 -3.07 -14.46
N TYR A 89 32.55 -4.13 -14.45
CA TYR A 89 33.95 -4.04 -14.08
C TYR A 89 34.71 -3.30 -15.18
N ILE A 90 35.41 -2.23 -14.80
CA ILE A 90 36.27 -1.46 -15.68
C ILE A 90 37.69 -1.91 -15.39
N TYR A 91 38.42 -2.28 -16.44
CA TYR A 91 39.79 -2.77 -16.33
C TYR A 91 40.79 -1.73 -16.83
N TYR A 92 42.00 -1.77 -16.29
CA TYR A 92 43.14 -1.11 -16.90
C TYR A 92 43.63 -1.90 -18.11
N LEU A 93 44.19 -1.19 -19.10
CA LEU A 93 44.80 -1.83 -20.27
C LEU A 93 45.93 -2.81 -19.87
N SER A 94 46.58 -2.56 -18.74
CA SER A 94 47.63 -3.42 -18.18
C SER A 94 47.11 -4.73 -17.58
N GLU A 95 45.81 -4.82 -17.26
CA GLU A 95 45.21 -6.00 -16.64
C GLU A 95 44.80 -7.07 -17.67
N ALA A 96 44.93 -6.77 -18.98
CA ALA A 96 44.77 -7.70 -20.11
C ALA A 96 43.56 -8.67 -20.00
N SER A 97 42.42 -8.17 -19.53
CA SER A 97 41.20 -8.95 -19.34
C SER A 97 40.41 -9.11 -20.65
N SER A 98 39.83 -10.28 -20.88
CA SER A 98 38.97 -10.55 -22.05
C SER A 98 37.61 -9.83 -22.01
N LEU A 99 37.27 -9.19 -20.88
CA LEU A 99 35.99 -8.52 -20.64
C LEU A 99 36.06 -7.03 -21.06
N GLN A 100 35.21 -6.66 -22.03
CA GLN A 100 35.40 -5.59 -23.01
C GLN A 100 35.14 -4.13 -22.56
N TYR A 101 35.62 -3.68 -21.39
CA TYR A 101 35.54 -2.25 -21.01
C TYR A 101 36.84 -1.74 -20.35
N TYR A 102 37.57 -0.89 -21.09
CA TYR A 102 38.84 -0.29 -20.66
C TYR A 102 38.69 1.21 -20.38
N ARG A 103 39.42 1.72 -19.39
CA ARG A 103 39.56 3.16 -19.15
C ARG A 103 40.63 3.75 -20.09
N TYR A 104 40.27 4.80 -20.84
CA TYR A 104 41.18 5.54 -21.72
C TYR A 104 41.42 6.96 -21.20
N SER A 105 42.60 7.52 -21.48
CA SER A 105 42.87 8.96 -21.31
C SER A 105 42.16 9.76 -22.40
N LEU A 106 41.81 11.02 -22.10
CA LEU A 106 41.11 11.91 -23.04
C LEU A 106 41.83 12.03 -24.38
N SER A 107 43.16 12.12 -24.38
CA SER A 107 44.00 12.18 -25.58
C SER A 107 43.82 10.96 -26.50
N LYS A 108 43.73 9.76 -25.94
CA LYS A 108 43.55 8.51 -26.71
C LYS A 108 42.14 8.35 -27.26
N ILE A 109 41.13 8.93 -26.60
CA ILE A 109 39.74 8.91 -27.08
C ILE A 109 39.64 9.69 -28.39
N VAL A 110 40.26 10.87 -28.44
CA VAL A 110 40.30 11.74 -29.63
C VAL A 110 41.07 11.08 -30.77
N GLU A 111 42.24 10.50 -30.48
CA GLU A 111 43.08 9.83 -31.48
C GLU A 111 42.41 8.60 -32.11
N LYS A 112 41.70 7.79 -31.31
CA LYS A 112 41.05 6.56 -31.77
C LYS A 112 39.57 6.70 -32.11
N ASN A 113 39.04 7.93 -32.06
CA ASN A 113 37.63 8.25 -32.31
C ASN A 113 36.65 7.32 -31.55
N ILE A 114 36.90 7.09 -30.27
CA ILE A 114 36.09 6.19 -29.43
C ILE A 114 34.92 6.98 -28.85
N ILE A 115 33.70 6.44 -28.92
CA ILE A 115 32.54 7.05 -28.25
C ILE A 115 32.69 6.86 -26.73
N PRO A 116 32.86 7.92 -25.93
CA PRO A 116 33.02 7.78 -24.49
C PRO A 116 31.73 7.25 -23.86
N LYS A 117 31.86 6.25 -23.01
CA LYS A 117 30.77 5.81 -22.11
C LYS A 117 31.09 6.28 -20.70
N PHE A 118 30.24 7.15 -20.17
CA PHE A 118 30.39 7.67 -18.81
C PHE A 118 30.00 6.61 -17.77
N SER A 119 30.80 6.53 -16.71
CA SER A 119 30.48 5.83 -15.47
C SER A 119 29.96 6.85 -14.46
N TYR A 120 28.84 6.57 -13.83
CA TYR A 120 28.29 7.41 -12.77
C TYR A 120 28.63 6.82 -11.40
N ALA A 121 28.65 7.67 -10.36
CA ALA A 121 28.82 7.21 -8.98
C ALA A 121 27.50 6.61 -8.46
N LEU A 122 27.57 5.75 -7.43
CA LEU A 122 26.37 5.13 -6.84
C LEU A 122 25.35 6.17 -6.33
N GLY A 123 25.80 7.33 -5.85
CA GLY A 123 24.92 8.43 -5.43
C GLY A 123 24.24 9.17 -6.60
N GLU A 124 24.88 9.20 -7.77
CA GLU A 124 24.28 9.73 -9.01
C GLU A 124 23.29 8.75 -9.65
N PHE A 125 23.30 7.50 -9.18
CA PHE A 125 22.38 6.44 -9.57
C PHE A 125 21.19 6.27 -8.63
N GLN A 126 21.12 7.01 -7.52
CA GLN A 126 19.87 7.11 -6.77
C GLN A 126 18.86 7.80 -7.68
N GLY A 127 17.92 7.03 -8.20
CA GLY A 127 16.72 7.58 -8.80
C GLY A 127 16.06 8.48 -7.76
N GLU A 128 15.52 9.59 -8.23
CA GLU A 128 14.81 10.57 -7.40
C GLU A 128 13.63 9.93 -6.63
N TYR A 129 13.20 8.74 -7.05
CA TYR A 129 12.08 7.98 -6.49
C TYR A 129 12.47 6.51 -6.28
N ASP A 130 12.02 5.88 -5.20
CA ASP A 130 12.19 4.44 -4.95
C ASP A 130 11.26 3.56 -5.80
N PHE A 131 10.07 4.06 -6.09
CA PHE A 131 9.08 3.37 -6.93
C PHE A 131 8.20 4.36 -7.69
N VAL A 132 7.58 3.87 -8.75
CA VAL A 132 6.71 4.67 -9.62
C VAL A 132 5.33 4.03 -9.65
N VAL A 133 4.30 4.84 -9.44
CA VAL A 133 2.90 4.39 -9.52
C VAL A 133 2.33 4.84 -10.86
N GLN A 134 2.04 3.86 -11.70
CA GLN A 134 1.34 4.04 -12.96
C GLN A 134 -0.16 4.02 -12.72
N ILE A 135 -0.83 5.08 -13.15
CA ILE A 135 -2.28 5.20 -13.05
C ILE A 135 -2.87 5.51 -14.44
N PRO A 136 -4.12 5.09 -14.73
CA PRO A 136 -4.82 5.54 -15.92
C PRO A 136 -5.13 7.05 -15.84
N ALA A 137 -5.68 7.63 -16.91
CA ALA A 137 -6.15 9.01 -16.90
C ALA A 137 -7.35 9.14 -15.94
N LEU A 138 -7.09 9.66 -14.73
CA LEU A 138 -8.06 9.83 -13.65
C LEU A 138 -8.26 11.32 -13.33
N SER A 139 -9.42 11.64 -12.77
CA SER A 139 -9.71 12.99 -12.24
C SER A 139 -8.74 13.38 -11.12
N GLU A 140 -8.48 14.67 -10.93
CA GLU A 140 -7.60 15.19 -9.88
C GLU A 140 -8.00 14.68 -8.49
N ASP A 141 -9.30 14.60 -8.19
CA ASP A 141 -9.80 14.08 -6.92
C ASP A 141 -9.39 12.62 -6.68
N GLN A 142 -9.44 11.78 -7.72
CA GLN A 142 -9.04 10.38 -7.62
C GLN A 142 -7.53 10.27 -7.45
N GLN A 143 -6.76 11.12 -8.10
CA GLN A 143 -5.30 11.17 -7.92
C GLN A 143 -4.92 11.59 -6.49
N LEU A 144 -5.64 12.54 -5.90
CA LEU A 144 -5.46 12.92 -4.49
C LEU A 144 -5.77 11.77 -3.53
N GLN A 145 -6.84 11.00 -3.81
CA GLN A 145 -7.17 9.81 -3.02
C GLN A 145 -6.08 8.74 -3.10
N ILE A 146 -5.49 8.54 -4.28
CA ILE A 146 -4.37 7.61 -4.49
C ILE A 146 -3.15 8.06 -3.68
N ARG A 147 -2.79 9.35 -3.73
CA ARG A 147 -1.67 9.91 -2.95
C ARG A 147 -1.88 9.69 -1.46
N ALA A 148 -3.05 10.08 -0.94
CA ALA A 148 -3.38 9.91 0.47
C ALA A 148 -3.35 8.43 0.92
N PHE A 149 -3.78 7.52 0.05
CA PHE A 149 -3.71 6.08 0.33
C PHE A 149 -2.27 5.57 0.37
N ILE A 150 -1.45 5.92 -0.63
CA ILE A 150 -0.04 5.51 -0.68
C ILE A 150 0.72 6.10 0.51
N ASP A 151 0.53 7.37 0.83
CA ASP A 151 1.20 8.02 1.96
C ASP A 151 0.85 7.38 3.31
N LYS A 152 -0.37 6.83 3.47
CA LYS A 152 -0.78 6.12 4.68
C LYS A 152 -0.06 4.77 4.86
N TYR A 153 0.18 4.03 3.78
CA TYR A 153 0.67 2.64 3.85
C TYR A 153 2.12 2.43 3.35
N LYS A 154 2.70 3.42 2.66
CA LYS A 154 4.11 3.37 2.26
C LYS A 154 5.01 3.42 3.50
N LEU A 155 6.22 2.90 3.36
CA LEU A 155 7.26 3.11 4.38
C LEU A 155 7.64 4.61 4.43
N PRO A 156 7.85 5.19 5.63
CA PRO A 156 8.13 6.62 5.76
C PRO A 156 9.32 7.11 4.93
N ASP A 157 10.36 6.28 4.83
CA ASP A 157 11.62 6.56 4.11
C ASP A 157 11.50 6.46 2.59
N LYS A 158 10.38 5.94 2.06
CA LYS A 158 10.23 5.70 0.61
C LYS A 158 9.63 6.88 -0.12
N VAL A 159 10.28 7.26 -1.23
CA VAL A 159 9.86 8.34 -2.12
C VAL A 159 9.26 7.75 -3.39
N TYR A 160 8.21 8.36 -3.94
CA TYR A 160 7.53 7.85 -5.13
C TYR A 160 7.09 8.97 -6.07
N ALA A 161 6.91 8.61 -7.34
CA ALA A 161 6.28 9.45 -8.35
C ALA A 161 5.01 8.78 -8.87
N ILE A 162 4.03 9.59 -9.27
CA ILE A 162 2.85 9.13 -9.99
C ILE A 162 3.00 9.53 -11.46
N ILE A 163 2.82 8.57 -12.36
CA ILE A 163 2.81 8.82 -13.81
C ILE A 163 1.51 8.32 -14.41
N THR A 164 0.99 9.07 -15.38
CA THR A 164 -0.15 8.64 -16.17
C THR A 164 0.32 7.63 -17.21
N LYS A 165 -0.40 6.52 -17.31
CA LYS A 165 -0.19 5.51 -18.34
C LYS A 165 -0.63 6.08 -19.69
N GLU A 166 0.31 6.17 -20.63
CA GLU A 166 0.01 6.45 -22.05
C GLU A 166 -0.78 5.30 -22.69
#